data_AF-A0A060BPA4-F1
#
_entry.id   AF-A0A060BPA4-F1
#
_cell.length_a   1.000
_cell.length_b   1.000
_cell.length_c   1.000
_cell.angle_alpha   90.00
_cell.angle_beta   90.00
_cell.angle_gamma   90.00
#
_symmetry.space_group_name_H-M   'P 1'
#
loop_
_entity.id
_entity.type
_entity.pdbx_description
1 polymer ?
#
loop_
_entity_poly.entity_id
_entity_poly.type
_entity_poly.pdbx_seq_one_letter_code
_entity_poly.pdbx_strand_id
1 'polypeptide(L)'
;DAHFAPKATIRQSKLVRPLAFGMLNDSHAKEAERLLIEAIEERNYKIGTGFLSTPLILPLLTELGHADIAYRMLENEKSPGWLYEVRSGATTIWEEWEGEKASLNHYSPGSVCQWIFETVCGVKVSGRNRFTVAPIPGG
;
A
#
# COMPACT_ATOMS: atom_id res chain seq x y z
N ASP A 1 -16.19 1.13 -22.91
CA ASP A 1 -17.06 0.80 -21.77
C ASP A 1 -16.43 -0.26 -20.89
N ALA A 2 -15.81 0.15 -19.78
CA ALA A 2 -15.23 -0.78 -18.82
C ALA A 2 -16.36 -1.35 -17.96
N HIS A 3 -16.97 -2.44 -18.42
CA HIS A 3 -17.92 -3.21 -17.64
C HIS A 3 -17.18 -3.97 -16.53
N PHE A 4 -17.36 -3.53 -15.28
CA PHE A 4 -16.96 -4.31 -14.11
C PHE A 4 -18.08 -5.31 -13.78
N ALA A 5 -17.78 -6.61 -13.89
CA ALA A 5 -18.71 -7.73 -13.64
C ALA A 5 -19.05 -7.90 -12.13
N PRO A 6 -20.15 -8.59 -11.76
CA PRO A 6 -20.62 -8.67 -10.38
C PRO A 6 -19.70 -9.49 -9.45
N LYS A 7 -19.37 -8.91 -8.28
CA LYS A 7 -18.70 -9.46 -7.08
C LYS A 7 -17.58 -10.49 -7.27
N ALA A 8 -16.75 -10.33 -8.30
CA ALA A 8 -15.37 -10.79 -8.20
C ALA A 8 -14.64 -9.87 -7.22
N THR A 9 -13.95 -10.41 -6.20
CA THR A 9 -13.14 -9.61 -5.26
C THR A 9 -12.33 -8.58 -6.03
N ILE A 10 -12.58 -7.30 -5.77
CA ILE A 10 -11.92 -6.21 -6.48
C ILE A 10 -10.45 -6.23 -6.08
N ARG A 11 -9.57 -6.57 -7.02
CA ARG A 11 -8.14 -6.64 -6.72
C ARG A 11 -7.59 -5.23 -6.55
N GLN A 12 -7.04 -4.93 -5.37
CA GLN A 12 -6.39 -3.65 -5.05
C GLN A 12 -5.43 -3.21 -6.18
N SER A 13 -4.62 -4.13 -6.70
CA SER A 13 -3.64 -3.83 -7.76
C SER A 13 -4.23 -3.33 -9.09
N LYS A 14 -5.51 -3.63 -9.39
CA LYS A 14 -6.20 -3.10 -10.57
C LYS A 14 -6.63 -1.64 -10.41
N LEU A 15 -6.76 -1.16 -9.16
CA LEU A 15 -7.16 0.20 -8.83
C LEU A 15 -5.94 1.08 -8.50
N VAL A 16 -4.97 0.54 -7.76
CA VAL A 16 -3.79 1.28 -7.28
C VAL A 16 -2.98 1.89 -8.43
N ARG A 17 -2.65 1.12 -9.47
CA ARG A 17 -1.80 1.64 -10.57
C ARG A 17 -2.44 2.76 -11.39
N PRO A 18 -3.67 2.62 -11.91
CA PRO A 18 -4.27 3.71 -12.69
C PRO A 18 -4.51 4.97 -11.85
N LEU A 19 -4.79 4.84 -10.55
CA LEU A 19 -4.85 5.97 -9.62
C LEU A 19 -3.48 6.62 -9.43
N ALA A 20 -2.47 5.84 -9.02
CA ALA A 20 -1.12 6.33 -8.74
C ALA A 20 -0.43 6.97 -9.96
N PHE A 21 -0.80 6.56 -11.17
CA PHE A 21 -0.24 7.11 -12.41
C PHE A 21 -1.13 8.17 -13.09
N GLY A 22 -2.24 8.58 -12.47
CA GLY A 22 -3.12 9.62 -13.02
C GLY A 22 -3.72 9.25 -14.39
N MET A 23 -4.02 7.97 -14.61
CA MET A 23 -4.50 7.45 -15.91
C MET A 23 -6.01 7.61 -16.09
N LEU A 24 -6.73 8.04 -15.05
CA LEU A 24 -8.18 8.14 -15.01
C LEU A 24 -8.60 9.60 -15.11
N ASN A 25 -9.77 9.85 -15.72
CA ASN A 25 -10.43 11.14 -15.59
C ASN A 25 -11.04 11.29 -14.18
N ASP A 26 -11.45 12.50 -13.81
CA ASP A 26 -11.90 12.81 -12.45
C ASP A 26 -13.04 11.91 -11.94
N SER A 27 -14.01 11.57 -12.81
CA SER A 27 -15.13 10.72 -12.40
C SER A 27 -14.70 9.27 -12.17
N HIS A 28 -13.86 8.72 -13.05
CA HIS A 28 -13.32 7.38 -12.89
C HIS A 28 -12.30 7.29 -11.75
N ALA A 29 -11.54 8.35 -11.48
CA ALA A 29 -10.60 8.42 -10.36
C ALA A 29 -11.36 8.33 -9.02
N LYS A 30 -12.41 9.13 -8.84
CA LYS A 30 -13.26 9.09 -7.62
C LYS A 30 -13.90 7.73 -7.41
N GLU A 31 -14.40 7.12 -8.49
CA GLU A 31 -14.99 5.79 -8.39
C GLU A 31 -13.93 4.72 -8.08
N ALA A 32 -12.76 4.79 -8.70
CA ALA A 32 -11.66 3.86 -8.42
C ALA A 32 -11.13 4.00 -6.99
N GLU A 33 -11.08 5.22 -6.45
CA GLU A 33 -10.75 5.49 -5.05
C GLU A 33 -11.79 4.84 -4.12
N ARG A 34 -13.09 5.08 -4.34
CA ARG A 34 -14.17 4.45 -3.56
C ARG A 34 -14.05 2.93 -3.57
N LEU A 35 -13.89 2.33 -4.74
CA LEU A 35 -13.72 0.88 -4.89
C LEU A 35 -12.43 0.36 -4.25
N LEU A 36 -11.38 1.18 -4.15
CA LEU A 36 -10.12 0.79 -3.51
C LEU A 36 -10.31 0.70 -2.00
N ILE A 37 -10.97 1.70 -1.42
CA ILE A 37 -11.30 1.69 0.01
C ILE A 37 -12.18 0.49 0.35
N GLU A 38 -13.24 0.24 -0.41
CA GLU A 38 -14.10 -0.94 -0.23
C GLU A 38 -13.31 -2.25 -0.32
N ALA A 39 -12.42 -2.39 -1.30
CA ALA A 39 -11.59 -3.58 -1.46
C ALA A 39 -10.58 -3.78 -0.32
N ILE A 40 -10.13 -2.70 0.33
CA ILE A 40 -9.25 -2.78 1.51
C ILE A 40 -10.05 -3.21 2.74
N GLU A 41 -11.21 -2.61 2.95
CA GLU A 41 -12.11 -2.91 4.07
C GLU A 41 -12.65 -4.34 4.02
N GLU A 42 -13.10 -4.81 2.84
CA GLU A 42 -13.54 -6.20 2.63
C GLU A 42 -12.43 -7.23 2.95
N ARG A 43 -11.16 -6.81 2.85
CA ARG A 43 -10.01 -7.65 3.20
C ARG A 43 -9.52 -7.45 4.63
N ASN A 44 -10.29 -6.73 5.47
CA ASN A 44 -9.93 -6.38 6.84
C ASN A 44 -8.57 -5.67 6.91
N TYR A 45 -8.33 -4.70 6.02
CA TYR A 45 -7.09 -3.92 5.94
C TYR A 45 -5.82 -4.72 5.63
N LYS A 46 -5.95 -5.97 5.17
CA LYS A 46 -4.77 -6.75 4.77
C LYS A 46 -4.23 -6.24 3.43
N ILE A 47 -2.94 -6.44 3.18
CA ILE A 47 -2.36 -6.12 1.87
C ILE A 47 -2.82 -7.12 0.81
N GLY A 48 -3.17 -6.64 -0.38
CA GLY A 48 -3.67 -7.45 -1.51
C GLY A 48 -2.96 -7.12 -2.82
N THR A 49 -1.83 -6.43 -2.75
CA THR A 49 -0.98 -6.08 -3.89
C THR A 49 0.19 -7.06 -4.05
N GLY A 50 0.64 -7.21 -5.30
CA GLY A 50 1.92 -7.84 -5.60
C GLY A 50 3.00 -6.79 -5.90
N PHE A 51 4.17 -7.24 -6.34
CA PHE A 51 5.38 -6.44 -6.52
C PHE A 51 5.16 -5.06 -7.19
N LEU A 52 4.40 -5.00 -8.29
CA LEU A 52 4.19 -3.77 -9.06
C LEU A 52 3.22 -2.76 -8.43
N SER A 53 2.63 -3.06 -7.27
CA SER A 53 1.63 -2.19 -6.65
C SER A 53 1.83 -1.99 -5.15
N THR A 54 2.55 -2.89 -4.48
CA THR A 54 3.01 -2.71 -3.09
C THR A 54 3.76 -1.39 -2.85
N PRO A 55 4.70 -0.92 -3.70
CA PRO A 55 5.37 0.36 -3.45
C PRO A 55 4.44 1.58 -3.53
N LEU A 56 3.24 1.43 -4.11
CA LEU A 56 2.36 2.55 -4.43
C LEU A 56 1.19 2.70 -3.46
N ILE A 57 0.75 1.61 -2.81
CA ILE A 57 -0.54 1.61 -2.11
C ILE A 57 -0.60 2.56 -0.90
N LEU A 58 0.39 2.53 0.00
CA LEU A 58 0.37 3.42 1.18
C LEU A 58 0.59 4.90 0.82
N PRO A 59 1.57 5.24 -0.07
CA PRO A 59 1.68 6.61 -0.57
C PRO A 59 0.39 7.12 -1.22
N LEU A 60 -0.21 6.31 -2.10
CA LEU A 60 -1.47 6.67 -2.78
C LEU A 60 -2.59 6.94 -1.78
N LEU A 61 -2.80 6.05 -0.80
CA LEU A 61 -3.83 6.24 0.22
C LEU A 61 -3.61 7.55 1.00
N THR A 62 -2.36 7.86 1.33
CA THR A 62 -2.01 9.10 2.02
C THR A 62 -2.29 10.33 1.15
N GLU A 63 -1.91 10.29 -0.13
CA GLU A 63 -2.16 11.38 -1.09
C GLU A 63 -3.66 11.62 -1.31
N LEU A 64 -4.48 10.57 -1.24
CA LEU A 64 -5.94 10.64 -1.31
C LEU A 64 -6.60 11.05 0.02
N GLY A 65 -5.83 11.28 1.09
CA GLY A 65 -6.34 11.72 2.39
C GLY A 65 -6.72 10.60 3.36
N HIS A 66 -6.43 9.34 3.02
CA HIS A 66 -6.72 8.13 3.81
C HIS A 66 -5.48 7.61 4.53
N ALA A 67 -4.74 8.51 5.19
CA ALA A 67 -3.55 8.13 5.94
C ALA A 67 -3.88 7.13 7.07
N ASP A 68 -5.05 7.26 7.71
CA ASP A 68 -5.57 6.35 8.72
C ASP A 68 -5.70 4.91 8.20
N ILE A 69 -6.21 4.74 6.97
CA ILE A 69 -6.30 3.44 6.32
C ILE A 69 -4.90 2.90 6.01
N ALA A 70 -3.98 3.76 5.55
CA ALA A 70 -2.59 3.36 5.30
C ALA A 70 -1.90 2.83 6.57
N TYR A 71 -2.08 3.50 7.71
CA TYR A 71 -1.60 3.02 9.01
C TYR A 71 -2.23 1.68 9.40
N ARG A 72 -3.56 1.53 9.29
CA ARG A 72 -4.24 0.25 9.57
C ARG A 72 -3.72 -0.91 8.72
N MET A 73 -3.33 -0.63 7.47
CA MET A 73 -2.72 -1.64 6.60
C MET A 73 -1.30 -1.99 7.04
N LEU A 74 -0.48 -1.00 7.39
CA LEU A 74 0.89 -1.21 7.89
C LEU A 74 0.88 -2.03 9.18
N GLU A 75 -0.01 -1.68 10.11
CA GLU A 75 -0.08 -2.22 11.48
C GLU A 75 -0.84 -3.56 11.56
N ASN A 76 -1.30 -4.09 10.43
CA ASN A 76 -2.05 -5.34 10.41
C ASN A 76 -1.13 -6.54 10.67
N GLU A 77 -1.32 -7.18 11.81
CA GLU A 77 -0.56 -8.38 12.22
C GLU A 77 -1.06 -9.68 11.57
N LYS A 78 -2.11 -9.65 10.75
CA LYS A 78 -2.70 -10.86 10.11
C LYS A 78 -2.16 -11.07 8.70
N SER A 79 -1.93 -12.33 8.33
CA SER A 79 -1.53 -12.67 6.96
C SER A 79 -2.63 -12.39 5.93
N PRO A 80 -2.28 -11.80 4.77
CA PRO A 80 -0.95 -11.27 4.39
C PRO A 80 -0.67 -9.86 4.97
N GLY A 81 0.59 -9.56 5.33
CA GLY A 81 1.00 -8.23 5.81
C GLY A 81 2.44 -8.13 6.34
N TRP A 82 2.97 -6.91 6.44
CA TRP A 82 4.33 -6.67 6.92
C TRP A 82 4.52 -7.03 8.40
N LEU A 83 3.59 -6.61 9.29
CA LEU A 83 3.68 -6.99 10.69
C LEU A 83 3.36 -8.47 10.91
N TYR A 84 2.62 -9.12 10.01
CA TYR A 84 2.52 -10.58 10.04
C TYR A 84 3.90 -11.25 9.88
N GLU A 85 4.75 -10.79 8.95
CA GLU A 85 6.13 -11.30 8.80
C GLU A 85 6.90 -11.15 10.12
N VAL A 86 6.88 -9.95 10.71
CA VAL A 86 7.55 -9.65 11.99
C VAL A 86 7.03 -10.55 13.11
N ARG A 87 5.70 -10.70 13.24
CA ARG A 87 5.05 -11.58 14.23
C ARG A 87 5.38 -13.05 14.02
N SER A 88 5.72 -13.43 12.80
CA SER A 88 6.12 -14.79 12.40
C SER A 88 7.63 -15.02 12.53
N GLY A 89 8.39 -14.06 13.08
CA GLY A 89 9.82 -14.20 13.36
C GLY A 89 10.73 -13.76 12.22
N ALA A 90 10.22 -13.06 11.22
CA ALA A 90 11.04 -12.54 10.13
C ALA A 90 12.08 -11.52 10.64
N THR A 91 13.33 -11.69 10.22
CA THR A 91 14.42 -10.71 10.40
C THR A 91 14.81 -10.00 9.10
N THR A 92 14.22 -10.41 7.99
CA THR A 92 14.35 -9.88 6.63
C THR A 92 12.98 -9.91 5.97
N ILE A 93 12.77 -9.13 4.91
CA ILE A 93 11.49 -9.14 4.17
C ILE A 93 11.36 -10.42 3.35
N TRP A 94 10.18 -11.03 3.34
CA TRP A 94 9.90 -12.24 2.57
C TRP A 94 9.44 -11.94 1.14
N GLU A 95 9.61 -12.90 0.23
CA GLU A 95 9.17 -12.79 -1.17
C GLU A 95 7.65 -12.96 -1.31
N GLU A 96 7.09 -13.91 -0.57
CA GLU A 96 5.64 -14.08 -0.41
C GLU A 96 5.25 -13.79 1.03
N TRP A 97 4.02 -13.31 1.23
CA TRP A 97 3.56 -12.82 2.53
C TRP A 97 3.47 -13.92 3.60
N GLU A 98 3.26 -15.17 3.19
CA GLU A 98 3.14 -16.33 4.08
C GLU A 98 4.50 -16.94 4.47
N GLY A 99 5.54 -16.74 3.66
CA GLY A 99 6.90 -17.24 3.92
C GLY A 99 7.08 -18.77 3.80
N GLU A 100 6.28 -19.47 2.99
CA GLU A 100 6.29 -20.94 2.93
C GLU A 100 7.06 -21.52 1.73
N LYS A 101 6.99 -20.85 0.57
CA LYS A 101 7.36 -21.43 -0.74
C LYS A 101 8.42 -20.63 -1.49
N ALA A 102 8.87 -19.51 -0.92
CA ALA A 102 9.69 -18.52 -1.61
C ALA A 102 10.83 -18.00 -0.73
N SER A 103 11.66 -17.08 -1.25
CA SER A 103 12.78 -16.53 -0.50
C SER A 103 12.32 -15.82 0.77
N LEU A 104 13.00 -16.05 1.90
CA LEU A 104 12.80 -15.30 3.15
C LEU A 104 13.64 -14.03 3.24
N ASN A 105 14.29 -13.63 2.14
CA ASN A 105 15.13 -12.45 2.06
C ASN A 105 15.02 -11.80 0.68
N HIS A 106 13.89 -11.16 0.42
CA HIS A 106 13.61 -10.44 -0.82
C HIS A 106 13.12 -9.01 -0.51
N TYR A 107 13.89 -8.02 -0.93
CA TYR A 107 13.64 -6.60 -0.61
C TYR A 107 12.33 -6.00 -1.15
N SER A 108 11.62 -6.70 -2.03
CA SER A 108 10.55 -6.13 -2.86
C SER A 108 9.37 -5.59 -2.03
N PRO A 109 8.77 -6.37 -1.11
CA PRO A 109 7.78 -5.83 -0.17
C PRO A 109 8.35 -4.79 0.82
N GLY A 110 9.67 -4.72 0.97
CA GLY A 110 10.39 -3.73 1.78
C GLY A 110 10.32 -2.31 1.23
N SER A 111 9.74 -2.12 0.05
CA SER A 111 9.40 -0.80 -0.50
C SER A 111 8.53 0.06 0.44
N VAL A 112 7.84 -0.56 1.40
CA VAL A 112 7.11 0.13 2.49
C VAL A 112 7.98 1.13 3.25
N CYS A 113 9.30 0.90 3.34
CA CYS A 113 10.21 1.80 4.02
C CYS A 113 10.22 3.21 3.43
N GLN A 114 9.96 3.38 2.13
CA GLN A 114 9.81 4.71 1.53
C GLN A 114 8.69 5.48 2.24
N TRP A 115 7.52 4.85 2.43
CA TRP A 115 6.39 5.49 3.08
C TRP A 115 6.68 5.80 4.56
N ILE A 116 7.38 4.91 5.26
CA ILE A 116 7.80 5.17 6.65
C ILE A 116 8.70 6.42 6.72
N PHE A 117 9.71 6.53 5.85
CA PHE A 117 10.61 7.68 5.88
C PHE A 117 9.93 8.97 5.39
N GLU A 118 9.26 8.92 4.24
CA GLU A 118 8.71 10.13 3.59
C GLU A 118 7.42 10.63 4.25
N THR A 119 6.60 9.74 4.81
CA THR A 119 5.30 10.08 5.39
C THR A 119 5.33 10.09 6.92
N VAL A 120 5.68 8.96 7.55
CA VAL A 120 5.63 8.83 9.02
C VAL A 120 6.66 9.75 9.67
N CYS A 121 7.92 9.65 9.24
CA CYS A 121 8.98 10.56 9.67
C CYS A 121 8.90 11.93 8.98
N GLY A 122 8.25 12.00 7.82
CA GLY A 122 8.08 13.23 7.05
C GLY A 122 9.32 13.69 6.31
N VAL A 123 10.36 12.85 6.16
CA VAL A 123 11.65 13.22 5.58
C VAL A 123 11.67 12.87 4.10
N LYS A 124 11.56 13.89 3.24
CA LYS A 124 11.51 13.70 1.78
C LYS A 124 12.48 14.63 1.06
N VAL A 125 13.32 14.07 0.19
CA VAL A 125 14.23 14.85 -0.65
C VAL A 125 13.39 15.69 -1.61
N SER A 126 13.58 17.01 -1.58
CA SER A 126 12.81 17.95 -2.41
C SER A 126 13.68 18.74 -3.39
N GLY A 127 14.99 18.48 -3.42
CA GLY A 127 15.93 19.08 -4.36
C GLY A 127 17.38 18.79 -3.99
N ARG A 128 18.32 19.31 -4.78
CA ARG A 128 19.76 19.22 -4.45
C ARG A 128 20.03 19.90 -3.11
N ASN A 129 20.57 19.18 -2.15
CA ASN A 129 20.83 19.65 -0.78
C ASN A 129 19.57 20.23 -0.08
N ARG A 130 18.37 19.75 -0.45
CA ARG A 130 17.12 20.19 0.14
C ARG A 130 16.22 19.00 0.43
N PHE A 131 15.62 18.99 1.61
CA PHE A 131 14.58 18.05 1.99
C PHE A 131 13.48 18.79 2.74
N THR A 132 12.29 18.21 2.76
CA THR A 132 11.17 18.65 3.60
C THR A 132 11.09 17.79 4.84
N VAL A 133 10.62 18.38 5.94
CA VAL A 133 10.19 17.68 7.15
C VAL A 133 8.73 18.01 7.37
N ALA A 134 7.86 17.04 7.10
CA ALA A 134 6.41 17.18 7.23
C ALA A 134 5.82 15.82 7.66
N PRO A 135 6.01 15.41 8.93
CA PRO A 135 5.49 14.14 9.41
C PRO A 135 3.97 14.14 9.35
N ILE A 136 3.40 12.99 9.02
CA ILE A 136 1.96 12.71 9.13
C ILE A 136 1.81 11.63 10.21
N PRO A 137 1.66 12.00 11.49
CA PRO A 137 1.48 11.04 12.57
C PRO A 137 0.17 10.26 12.41
N GLY A 138 0.18 9.01 12.86
CA GLY A 138 -0.98 8.13 12.93
C GLY A 138 -0.63 6.88 13.74
N GLY A 139 -1.51 5.87 13.65
CA GLY A 139 -1.54 4.73 14.57
C GLY A 139 -2.56 4.92 15.69
#